data_AF-N9N5F7-F1
#
_entry.id   AF-N9N5F7-F1
#
_cell.length_a   1.000
_cell.length_b   1.000
_cell.length_c   1.000
_cell.angle_alpha   90.00
_cell.angle_beta   90.00
_cell.angle_gamma   90.00
#
_symmetry.space_group_name_H-M   'P 1'
#
loop_
_entity.id
_entity.type
_entity.pdbx_description
1 polymer ?
#
loop_
_entity_poly.entity_id
_entity_poly.type
_entity_poly.pdbx_seq_one_letter_code
_entity_poly.pdbx_strand_id
1 'polypeptide(L)' 'MVFFYLFEIYEEQVFKIIREGVILKRKNQILKILDDGEIFYLHDHDVYPIGAPAKFIYNMFGVCFCSFYKH' A
#
# COMPACT_ATOMS: atom_id res chain seq x y z
N MET A 1 7.70 5.21 10.83
CA MET A 1 7.80 4.01 9.97
C MET A 1 6.45 3.69 9.39
N VAL A 2 6.44 3.13 8.20
CA VAL A 2 5.26 2.68 7.47
C VAL A 2 5.47 1.25 7.00
N PHE A 3 4.39 0.55 6.68
CA PHE A 3 4.44 -0.73 5.97
C PHE A 3 3.62 -0.66 4.69
N PHE A 4 3.97 -1.51 3.73
CA PHE A 4 3.30 -1.63 2.44
C PHE A 4 3.37 -3.07 1.95
N TYR A 5 2.53 -3.41 0.96
CA TYR A 5 2.54 -4.73 0.35
C TYR A 5 3.36 -4.73 -0.94
N LEU A 6 4.25 -5.71 -1.07
CA LEU A 6 4.92 -6.05 -2.32
C LEU A 6 4.35 -7.37 -2.83
N PHE A 7 4.08 -7.44 -4.13
CA PHE A 7 3.61 -8.66 -4.78
C PHE A 7 4.72 -9.18 -5.68
N GLU A 8 5.21 -10.38 -5.37
CA GLU A 8 6.21 -11.07 -6.16
C GLU A 8 5.56 -12.24 -6.89
N ILE A 9 5.90 -12.42 -8.17
CA ILE A 9 5.38 -13.51 -8.99
C ILE A 9 6.52 -14.50 -9.17
N TYR A 10 6.32 -15.72 -8.69
CA TYR A 10 7.20 -16.85 -8.96
C TYR A 10 6.40 -17.93 -9.67
N GLU A 11 6.79 -18.24 -10.91
CA GLU A 11 6.06 -19.14 -11.81
C GLU A 11 4.58 -18.72 -11.94
N GLU A 12 3.64 -19.53 -11.43
CA GLU A 12 2.19 -19.28 -11.46
C GLU A 12 1.64 -18.81 -10.11
N GLN A 13 2.50 -18.53 -9.12
CA GLN A 13 2.10 -18.16 -7.76
C GLN A 13 2.40 -16.69 -7.46
N VAL A 14 1.43 -16.02 -6.84
CA VAL A 14 1.55 -14.64 -6.38
C VAL A 14 1.79 -14.63 -4.87
N PHE A 15 2.94 -14.11 -4.47
CA PHE A 15 3.34 -13.97 -3.07
C PHE A 15 3.11 -12.54 -2.62
N LYS A 16 2.39 -12.39 -1.51
CA LYS A 16 2.16 -11.10 -0.86
C LYS A 16 3.12 -10.95 0.31
N ILE A 17 4.02 -9.97 0.20
CA ILE A 17 5.07 -9.69 1.18
C ILE A 17 4.75 -8.37 1.87
N ILE A 18 4.91 -8.32 3.19
CA ILE A 18 4.82 -7.08 3.96
C ILE A 18 6.23 -6.53 4.10
N ARG A 19 6.45 -5.30 3.65
CA ARG A 19 7.72 -4.59 3.78
C ARG A 19 7.51 -3.38 4.70
N GLU A 20 8.55 -3.00 5.42
CA GLU A 20 8.54 -1.86 6.34
C GLU A 20 9.55 -0.83 5.89
N GLY A 21 9.22 0.46 5.97
CA GLY A 21 10.13 1.50 5.52
C GLY A 21 9.93 2.85 6.18
N VAL A 22 10.80 3.78 5.81
CA VAL A 22 10.78 5.17 6.26
C VAL A 22 10.45 6.07 5.07
N ILE A 23 9.45 6.93 5.21
CA ILE A 23 9.14 7.93 4.19
C ILE A 23 10.27 8.97 4.15
N LEU A 24 10.93 9.09 3.01
CA LEU A 24 11.95 10.10 2.75
C LEU A 24 11.34 11.41 2.22
N LYS A 25 10.31 11.30 1.37
CA LYS A 25 9.66 12.47 0.74
C LYS A 25 8.24 12.14 0.31
N ARG A 26 7.36 13.14 0.33
CA ARG A 26 6.04 13.12 -0.30
C ARG A 26 5.99 14.14 -1.44
N LYS A 27 5.46 13.74 -2.60
CA LYS A 27 5.11 14.65 -3.69
C LYS A 27 3.73 14.26 -4.21
N ASN A 28 2.75 15.13 -4.01
CA ASN A 28 1.34 14.86 -4.28
C ASN A 28 0.90 13.56 -3.56
N GLN A 29 0.41 12.59 -4.33
CA GLN A 29 -0.05 11.28 -3.87
C GLN A 29 1.03 10.20 -3.90
N ILE A 30 2.29 10.55 -4.20
CA ILE A 30 3.41 9.59 -4.25
C ILE A 30 4.33 9.80 -3.05
N LEU A 31 4.64 8.69 -2.38
CA LEU A 31 5.60 8.59 -1.29
C LEU A 31 6.88 7.93 -1.81
N LYS A 32 8.02 8.55 -1.50
CA LYS A 32 9.34 7.95 -1.64
C LYS A 32 9.71 7.30 -0.32
N ILE A 33 9.87 5.99 -0.30
CA ILE A 33 10.10 5.18 0.89
C ILE A 33 11.46 4.49 0.78
N LEU A 34 12.22 4.48 1.87
CA LEU A 34 13.46 3.72 2.03
C LEU A 34 13.18 2.49 2.87
N ASP A 35 13.56 1.33 2.36
CA ASP A 35 13.47 0.04 3.04
C ASP A 35 14.73 -0.76 2.69
N ASP A 36 15.49 -1.14 3.73
CA ASP A 36 16.77 -1.87 3.64
C ASP A 36 17.73 -1.43 2.51
N GLY A 37 17.86 -0.11 2.30
CA GLY A 37 18.72 0.47 1.26
C GLY A 37 18.08 0.59 -0.12
N GLU A 38 16.90 0.01 -0.33
CA GLU A 38 16.11 0.11 -1.55
C GLU A 38 15.11 1.27 -1.48
N ILE A 39 14.86 1.90 -2.63
CA ILE A 39 13.92 3.02 -2.73
C ILE A 39 12.66 2.59 -3.47
N PHE A 40 11.53 2.73 -2.80
CA PHE A 40 10.20 2.48 -3.35
C PHE A 40 9.46 3.79 -3.58
N TYR A 41 8.69 3.84 -4.68
CA TYR A 41 7.77 4.93 -4.98
C TYR A 41 6.35 4.35 -4.99
N LEU A 42 5.55 4.71 -3.99
CA LEU A 42 4.22 4.14 -3.79
C LEU A 42 3.18 5.23 -3.69
N HIS A 43 1.94 4.92 -4.07
CA HIS A 43 0.84 5.82 -3.79
C HIS A 43 0.57 5.85 -2.28
N ASP A 44 0.15 7.00 -1.76
CA ASP A 44 -0.12 7.18 -0.34
C ASP A 44 -1.29 6.31 0.19
N HIS A 45 -2.18 5.84 -0.69
CA HIS A 45 -3.25 4.89 -0.33
C HIS A 45 -2.79 3.43 -0.20
N ASP A 46 -1.59 3.09 -0.69
CA ASP A 46 -1.00 1.75 -0.61
C ASP A 46 -0.03 1.60 0.59
N VAL A 47 0.09 2.64 1.41
CA VAL A 47 1.09 2.76 2.49
C VAL A 47 0.39 3.01 3.82
N TYR A 48 0.75 2.22 4.83
CA TYR A 48 0.06 2.20 6.12
C TYR A 48 1.01 2.54 7.28
N PRO A 49 0.59 3.32 8.29
CA PRO A 49 1.38 3.52 9.50
C PRO A 49 1.48 2.24 10.34
N ILE A 50 2.66 1.92 10.90
CA ILE A 50 2.91 0.69 11.71
C ILE A 50 2.05 0.63 12.99
N GLY A 51 1.60 1.77 13.50
CA GLY A 51 0.72 1.86 14.68
C GLY A 51 -0.75 2.10 14.36
N ALA A 52 -1.17 2.08 13.09
CA ALA A 52 -2.57 2.24 12.76
C ALA A 52 -3.35 1.02 13.29
N PRO A 53 -4.49 1.21 13.98
CA PRO A 53 -5.33 0.09 14.37
C PRO A 53 -5.77 -0.61 13.08
N ALA A 54 -5.15 -1.75 12.79
CA ALA A 54 -5.30 -2.52 11.55
C ALA A 54 -6.77 -2.89 11.22
N LYS A 55 -7.68 -2.71 12.18
CA LYS A 55 -9.13 -2.94 12.04
C LYS A 55 -9.96 -1.71 11.67
N PHE A 56 -9.43 -0.48 11.69
CA PHE A 56 -10.29 0.72 11.60
C PHE A 56 -10.00 1.73 10.49
N ILE A 57 -8.86 1.69 9.81
CA ILE A 57 -8.58 2.63 8.71
C ILE A 57 -7.67 1.85 7.75
N TYR A 58 -8.15 1.19 6.70
CA TYR A 58 -8.20 1.76 5.35
C TYR A 58 -9.00 0.86 4.39
N ASN A 59 -10.10 0.24 4.85
CA ASN A 59 -11.13 -0.32 3.96
C ASN A 59 -12.10 0.77 3.43
N MET A 60 -11.76 2.06 3.57
CA MET A 60 -12.56 3.20 3.10
C MET A 60 -12.24 3.66 1.67
N PHE A 61 -11.20 3.11 1.03
CA PHE A 61 -10.99 3.24 -0.43
C PHE A 61 -11.17 1.91 -1.14
N GLY A 62 -11.94 0.98 -0.55
CA GLY A 62 -12.68 0.05 -1.37
C GLY A 62 -13.50 0.91 -2.33
N VAL A 63 -13.08 0.97 -3.59
CA VAL A 63 -13.88 1.56 -4.64
C VAL A 63 -15.22 0.82 -4.55
N CYS A 64 -16.28 1.49 -4.09
CA CYS A 64 -17.62 0.93 -4.14
C CYS A 64 -17.83 0.60 -5.61
N PHE A 65 -17.88 -0.68 -5.96
CA PHE A 65 -18.27 -1.13 -7.29
C PHE A 65 -19.79 -0.97 -7.41
N CYS A 66 -20.25 0.27 -7.29
CA CYS A 66 -21.64 0.64 -7.19
C CYS A 66 -22.00 1.37 -8.49
N SER A 67 -21.88 0.66 -9.61
CA SER A 67 -22.30 1.15 -10.93
C SER A 67 -22.78 0.04 -11.88
N PHE A 68 -23.21 -1.13 -11.38
CA PHE A 68 -23.70 -2.23 -12.23
C PHE A 68 -25.10 -2.79 -11.88
N TYR A 69 -26.00 -1.98 -11.30
CA TYR A 69 -27.43 -2.28 -11.39
C TYR A 69 -28.18 -1.02 -11.84
N LYS A 70 -28.29 -0.88 -13.17
CA LYS A 70 -29.39 -0.15 -13.80
C LYS A 70 -30.67 -0.94 -13.51
N HIS A 71 -31.65 -0.31 -12.88
CA HIS A 71 -33.05 -0.69 -12.99
C HIS A 71 -33.84 0.53 -13.46
#